data_AF-A0AAW9IZA7-F1
#
_entry.id   AF-A0AAW9IZA7-F1
#
_cell.length_a   1.000
_cell.length_b   1.000
_cell.length_c   1.000
_cell.angle_alpha   90.00
_cell.angle_beta   90.00
_cell.angle_gamma   90.00
#
_symmetry.space_group_name_H-M   'P 1'
#
loop_
_entity.id
_entity.type
_entity.pdbx_description
1 polymer ?
#
loop_
_entity_poly.entity_id
_entity_poly.type
_entity_poly.pdbx_seq_one_letter_code
_entity_poly.pdbx_strand_id
1 'polypeptide(L)'
;DMKWIKEVSSKATKQAIMNGDKAFRDFFKGAKGFPKFKKRKNQDVKAYFLKNNKTDWTLERHRVRIPTLGLVRLKEFGYIPVNSMVKSGTVSQKAHRYYVSILVE
;
A
#
# COMPACT_ATOMS: atom_id res chain seq x y z
N ASP A 1 23.15 4.66 14.47
CA ASP A 1 22.65 3.70 13.46
C ASP A 1 21.17 3.84 13.16
N MET A 2 20.72 3.28 12.03
CA MET A 2 19.33 3.20 11.57
C MET A 2 18.62 4.51 11.15
N LYS A 3 19.36 5.57 10.79
CA LYS A 3 18.77 6.83 10.27
C LYS A 3 17.82 6.59 9.07
N TRP A 4 18.13 5.61 8.23
CA TRP A 4 17.32 5.22 7.06
C TRP A 4 15.86 4.88 7.41
N ILE A 5 15.56 4.39 8.64
CA ILE A 5 14.18 4.07 9.04
C ILE A 5 13.31 5.33 9.06
N LYS A 6 13.91 6.49 9.39
CA LYS A 6 13.21 7.78 9.39
C LYS A 6 12.93 8.31 7.99
N GLU A 7 13.63 7.81 6.97
CA GLU A 7 13.40 8.16 5.56
C GLU A 7 12.18 7.42 4.98
N VAL A 8 11.75 6.32 5.62
CA VAL A 8 10.61 5.52 5.18
C VAL A 8 9.32 6.01 5.86
N SER A 9 8.18 5.87 5.17
CA SER A 9 6.86 6.15 5.73
C SER A 9 6.63 5.35 7.02
N SER A 10 6.17 6.04 8.08
CA SER A 10 5.82 5.41 9.36
C SER A 10 4.77 4.31 9.22
N LYS A 11 3.91 4.37 8.19
CA LYS A 11 2.94 3.31 7.86
C LYS A 11 3.60 2.02 7.43
N ALA A 12 4.69 2.09 6.67
CA ALA A 12 5.43 0.89 6.25
C ALA A 12 6.00 0.15 7.47
N THR A 13 6.58 0.90 8.42
CA THR A 13 7.08 0.36 9.69
C THR A 13 5.97 -0.26 10.52
N LYS A 14 4.83 0.45 10.71
CA LYS A 14 3.66 -0.09 11.42
C LYS A 14 3.13 -1.37 10.78
N GLN A 15 3.01 -1.41 9.46
CA GLN A 15 2.54 -2.61 8.76
C GLN A 15 3.51 -3.78 8.90
N ALA A 16 4.82 -3.54 8.91
CA ALA A 16 5.81 -4.59 9.16
C ALA A 16 5.62 -5.21 10.56
N ILE A 17 5.39 -4.39 11.58
CA ILE A 17 5.10 -4.84 12.95
C ILE A 17 3.80 -5.65 13.00
N MET A 18 2.70 -5.12 12.44
CA MET A 18 1.40 -5.83 12.42
C MET A 18 1.46 -7.18 11.68
N ASN A 19 2.25 -7.26 10.60
CA ASN A 19 2.48 -8.52 9.90
C ASN A 19 3.23 -9.54 10.77
N GLY A 20 4.21 -9.08 11.55
CA GLY A 20 4.97 -9.90 12.49
C GLY A 20 4.07 -10.44 13.61
N ASP A 21 3.32 -9.55 14.26
CA ASP A 21 2.36 -9.90 15.31
C ASP A 21 1.38 -10.98 14.82
N LYS A 22 0.74 -10.75 13.67
CA LYS A 22 -0.19 -11.71 13.08
C LYS A 22 0.46 -13.07 12.83
N ALA A 23 1.69 -13.09 12.29
CA ALA A 23 2.39 -14.34 11.97
C ALA A 23 2.71 -15.16 13.23
N PHE A 24 3.19 -14.51 14.29
CA PHE A 24 3.44 -15.19 15.56
C PHE A 24 2.16 -15.64 16.24
N ARG A 25 1.10 -14.83 16.18
CA ARG A 25 -0.21 -15.22 16.73
C ARG A 25 -0.79 -16.43 16.03
N ASP A 26 -0.63 -16.54 14.71
CA ASP A 26 -1.04 -17.72 13.93
C ASP A 26 -0.19 -18.96 14.27
N PHE A 27 1.10 -18.78 14.54
CA PHE A 27 2.00 -19.85 14.98
C PHE A 27 1.61 -20.41 16.35
N PHE A 28 1.40 -19.55 17.35
CA PHE A 28 1.01 -19.99 18.70
C PHE A 28 -0.38 -20.64 18.75
N LYS A 29 -1.25 -20.32 17.79
CA LYS A 29 -2.55 -20.99 17.61
C LYS A 29 -2.45 -22.36 16.93
N GLY A 30 -1.26 -22.79 16.49
CA GLY A 30 -1.08 -24.04 15.75
C GLY A 30 -1.63 -24.01 14.32
N ALA A 31 -2.05 -22.86 13.80
CA ALA A 31 -2.62 -22.74 12.45
C ALA A 31 -1.56 -22.74 11.35
N LYS A 32 -0.32 -22.33 11.68
CA LYS A 32 0.82 -22.24 10.76
C LYS A 32 2.11 -22.64 11.46
N GLY A 33 3.12 -23.01 10.67
CA GLY A 33 4.48 -23.24 11.18
C GLY A 33 5.19 -21.95 11.62
N PHE A 34 6.43 -22.11 12.10
CA PHE A 34 7.23 -20.99 12.61
C PHE A 34 7.35 -19.84 11.58
N PRO A 35 7.14 -18.57 11.99
CA PRO A 35 7.19 -17.43 11.07
C PRO A 35 8.54 -17.33 10.35
N LYS A 36 8.49 -17.05 9.05
CA LYS A 36 9.67 -16.84 8.20
C LYS A 36 9.64 -15.44 7.61
N PHE A 37 10.82 -14.87 7.35
CA PHE A 37 10.92 -13.60 6.65
C PHE A 37 10.24 -13.68 5.28
N LYS A 38 9.58 -12.58 4.88
CA LYS A 38 9.01 -12.48 3.53
C LYS A 38 10.12 -12.58 2.50
N LYS A 39 9.93 -13.43 1.50
CA LYS A 39 10.79 -13.57 0.31
C LYS A 39 11.05 -12.19 -0.31
N ARG A 40 12.32 -11.84 -0.57
CA ARG A 40 12.69 -10.57 -1.22
C ARG A 40 12.43 -10.56 -2.74
N LYS A 41 12.65 -11.69 -3.42
CA LYS A 41 12.48 -11.86 -4.88
C LYS A 41 11.00 -12.08 -5.25
N ASN A 42 10.54 -11.62 -6.42
CA ASN A 42 9.19 -11.88 -6.97
C ASN A 42 8.05 -11.66 -5.96
N GLN A 43 8.03 -10.51 -5.29
CA GLN A 43 6.87 -10.06 -4.52
C GLN A 43 5.95 -9.28 -5.44
N ASP A 44 4.72 -9.77 -5.64
CA ASP A 44 3.64 -9.01 -6.29
C ASP A 44 3.21 -7.81 -5.41
N VAL A 45 3.41 -7.94 -4.10
CA VAL A 45 3.04 -6.92 -3.11
C VAL A 45 4.21 -5.97 -2.88
N LYS A 46 4.52 -5.16 -3.88
CA LYS A 46 5.31 -3.92 -3.68
C LYS A 46 4.36 -2.82 -3.21
N ALA A 47 3.73 -3.02 -2.05
CA ALA A 47 2.69 -2.15 -1.54
C ALA A 47 3.27 -0.84 -1.00
N TYR A 48 2.91 0.27 -1.65
CA TYR A 48 3.15 1.60 -1.13
C TYR A 48 1.97 2.04 -0.24
N PHE A 49 2.20 2.19 1.07
CA PHE A 49 1.18 2.62 2.03
C PHE A 49 1.13 4.14 2.12
N LEU A 50 0.13 4.71 1.46
CA LEU A 50 -0.03 6.15 1.34
C LEU A 50 -0.57 6.76 2.61
N LYS A 51 -0.21 8.03 2.86
CA LYS A 51 -0.94 8.84 3.85
C LYS A 51 -2.42 8.90 3.44
N ASN A 52 -3.29 8.94 4.44
CA ASN A 52 -4.73 8.75 4.25
C ASN A 52 -5.51 9.87 4.94
N ASN A 53 -4.98 11.08 4.86
CA ASN A 53 -5.70 12.26 5.26
C ASN A 53 -6.77 12.57 4.20
N LYS A 54 -7.83 13.26 4.59
CA LYS A 54 -8.96 13.58 3.69
C LYS A 54 -8.53 14.32 2.41
N THR A 55 -7.41 15.04 2.44
CA THR A 55 -6.87 15.85 1.33
C THR A 55 -5.77 15.16 0.53
N ASP A 56 -5.33 13.97 0.95
CA ASP A 56 -4.19 13.27 0.34
C ASP A 56 -4.54 12.68 -1.04
N TRP A 57 -5.80 12.28 -1.21
CA TRP A 57 -6.30 11.66 -2.43
C TRP A 57 -7.25 12.61 -3.14
N THR A 58 -6.90 12.96 -4.36
CA THR A 58 -7.78 13.68 -5.29
C THR A 58 -7.97 12.79 -6.49
N LEU A 59 -9.21 12.42 -6.75
CA LEU A 59 -9.59 11.68 -7.94
C LEU A 59 -10.01 12.69 -9.00
N GLU A 60 -9.43 12.57 -10.18
CA GLU A 60 -9.84 13.27 -11.39
C GLU A 60 -10.22 12.23 -12.44
N ARG A 61 -10.93 12.64 -13.49
CA ARG A 61 -11.41 11.73 -14.55
C ARG A 61 -10.32 10.81 -15.13
N HIS A 62 -9.10 11.33 -15.25
CA HIS A 62 -7.97 10.65 -15.90
C HIS A 62 -6.70 10.63 -15.04
N ARG A 63 -6.79 11.12 -13.79
CA ARG A 63 -5.63 11.31 -12.94
C ARG A 63 -5.96 11.02 -11.48
N VAL A 64 -4.95 10.61 -10.75
CA VAL A 64 -5.03 10.45 -9.29
C VAL A 64 -3.88 11.19 -8.65
N ARG A 65 -4.19 12.00 -7.64
CA ARG A 65 -3.17 12.59 -6.77
C ARG A 65 -2.73 11.55 -5.74
N ILE A 66 -1.44 11.22 -5.79
CA ILE A 66 -0.75 10.33 -4.88
C ILE A 66 0.20 11.21 -4.05
N PRO A 67 0.07 11.27 -2.71
CA PRO A 67 0.82 12.22 -1.87
C PRO A 67 2.32 12.37 -2.14
N THR A 68 3.00 11.28 -2.53
CA THR A 68 4.45 11.29 -2.80
C THR A 68 4.82 11.28 -4.27
N LEU A 69 3.91 10.86 -5.16
CA LEU A 69 4.18 10.83 -6.61
C LEU A 69 3.54 12.02 -7.35
N GLY A 70 2.72 12.81 -6.66
CA GLY A 70 1.96 13.90 -7.26
C GLY A 70 0.81 13.38 -8.10
N LEU A 71 0.50 14.09 -9.19
CA LEU A 71 -0.63 13.80 -10.06
C LEU A 71 -0.22 12.75 -11.11
N VAL A 72 -0.78 11.55 -11.02
CA VAL A 72 -0.45 10.41 -11.88
C VAL A 72 -1.58 10.16 -12.86
N ARG A 73 -1.26 10.06 -14.16
CA ARG A 73 -2.24 9.72 -15.21
C ARG A 73 -2.63 8.25 -15.13
N LEU A 74 -3.93 7.97 -15.10
CA LEU A 74 -4.47 6.62 -15.17
C LEU A 74 -4.61 6.18 -16.62
N LYS A 75 -4.39 4.88 -16.87
CA LYS A 75 -4.63 4.26 -18.18
C LYS A 75 -6.12 4.03 -18.43
N GLU A 76 -6.83 3.59 -17.41
CA GLU A 76 -8.26 3.30 -17.46
C GLU A 76 -9.06 4.55 -17.08
N PHE A 77 -10.20 4.72 -17.74
CA PHE A 77 -11.05 5.90 -17.59
C PHE A 77 -12.41 5.48 -17.06
N GLY A 78 -12.93 6.25 -16.08
CA GLY A 78 -14.27 6.04 -15.53
C GLY A 78 -14.43 4.84 -14.58
N TYR A 79 -13.38 4.05 -14.35
CA TYR A 79 -13.42 2.91 -13.43
C TYR A 79 -13.50 3.34 -11.95
N ILE A 80 -12.88 4.47 -11.60
CA ILE A 80 -12.88 4.99 -10.24
C ILE A 80 -13.84 6.18 -10.18
N PRO A 81 -14.87 6.15 -9.31
CA PRO A 81 -15.83 7.23 -9.19
C PRO A 81 -15.16 8.49 -8.65
N VAL A 82 -15.26 9.59 -9.42
CA VAL A 82 -14.55 10.86 -9.16
C VAL A 82 -15.07 11.56 -7.90
N ASN A 83 -16.34 11.36 -7.54
CA ASN A 83 -17.00 12.00 -6.41
C ASN A 83 -17.06 11.14 -5.13
N SER A 84 -16.28 10.05 -5.07
CA SER A 84 -16.29 9.17 -3.90
C SER A 84 -15.18 9.52 -2.91
N MET A 85 -15.46 9.32 -1.63
CA MET A 85 -14.47 9.49 -0.57
C MET A 85 -13.49 8.33 -0.58
N VAL A 86 -12.20 8.62 -0.75
CA VAL A 86 -11.15 7.59 -0.73
C VAL A 86 -10.86 7.17 0.71
N LYS A 87 -11.12 5.89 1.03
CA LYS A 87 -10.81 5.28 2.31
C LYS A 87 -9.37 4.81 2.40
N SER A 88 -8.79 4.32 1.31
CA SER A 88 -7.37 3.94 1.26
C SER A 88 -6.94 3.72 -0.19
N GLY A 89 -5.63 3.70 -0.43
CA GLY A 89 -5.11 3.24 -1.70
C GLY A 89 -3.78 2.52 -1.55
N THR A 90 -3.51 1.64 -2.51
CA THR A 90 -2.30 0.82 -2.58
C THR A 90 -1.74 0.89 -3.99
N VAL A 91 -0.45 1.18 -4.11
CA VAL A 91 0.29 1.01 -5.37
C VAL A 91 0.96 -0.36 -5.33
N SER A 92 0.85 -1.13 -6.41
CA SER A 92 1.53 -2.41 -6.58
C SER A 92 2.27 -2.45 -7.92
N GLN A 93 3.22 -3.38 -8.05
CA GLN A 93 3.95 -3.59 -9.30
C GLN A 93 3.87 -5.05 -9.71
N LYS A 94 3.36 -5.32 -10.91
CA LYS A 94 3.27 -6.66 -11.51
C LYS A 94 3.75 -6.63 -12.95
N ALA A 95 4.64 -7.56 -13.31
CA ALA A 95 5.22 -7.66 -14.66
C ALA A 95 5.72 -6.31 -15.21
N HIS A 96 6.55 -5.61 -14.43
CA HIS A 96 7.10 -4.28 -14.74
C HIS A 96 6.07 -3.14 -14.94
N ARG A 97 4.78 -3.38 -14.66
CA ARG A 97 3.72 -2.36 -14.69
C ARG A 97 3.28 -2.00 -13.27
N TYR A 98 2.92 -0.74 -13.08
CA TYR A 98 2.40 -0.22 -11.82
C TYR A 98 0.87 -0.14 -11.87
N TYR A 99 0.24 -0.54 -10.78
CA TYR A 99 -1.22 -0.52 -10.62
C TYR A 99 -1.57 0.24 -9.34
N VAL A 100 -2.69 0.95 -9.37
CA VAL A 100 -3.22 1.67 -8.20
C VAL A 100 -4.59 1.09 -7.89
N SER A 101 -4.77 0.59 -6.67
CA SER A 101 -6.05 0.14 -6.14
C SER A 101 -6.54 1.16 -5.13
N ILE A 102 -7.76 1.67 -5.33
CA ILE A 102 -8.36 2.71 -4.50
C ILE A 102 -9.62 2.12 -3.88
N LEU A 103 -9.63 2.06 -2.56
CA LEU A 103 -10.81 1.71 -1.78
C LEU A 103 -11.61 3.00 -1.58
N VAL A 104 -12.83 3.03 -2.10
CA VAL A 104 -13.79 4.12 -1.92
C VAL A 104 -14.88 3.70 -0.93
N GLU A 105 -15.52 4.68 -0.29
CA GLU A 105 -16.76 4.48 0.47
C GLU A 105 -17.99 4.42 -0.44
#